data_AF-A0A062VDI3-F1
#
_entry.id   AF-A0A062VDI3-F1
#
_cell.length_a   1.000
_cell.length_b   1.000
_cell.length_c   1.000
_cell.angle_alpha   90.00
_cell.angle_beta   90.00
_cell.angle_gamma   90.00
#
_symmetry.space_group_name_H-M   'P 1'
#
loop_
_entity.id
_entity.type
_entity.pdbx_description
1 polymer ?
#
loop_
_entity_poly.entity_id
_entity_poly.type
_entity_poly.pdbx_seq_one_letter_code
_entity_poly.pdbx_strand_id
1 'polypeptide(L)'
;MPPGMDVKFNSPQQAQQSTEYLQAQLRAVAAGLGVPEFMLTGDVSRANYSSLRAALIQFRATIERQQYTLLIPQVMRPLWERFVTSAILSGAVAAEDFESSVADYMAVEFHPPAMPWVDPLKDVQATKEAIASGLMSRRQAVSAQGWAIEELDAEIAADKAREESLGLAFGSATPNPPESDDDA
;
A
#
# COMPACT_ATOMS: atom_id res chain seq x y z
N MET A 1 10.33 13.85 -68.33
CA MET A 1 8.91 13.44 -68.37
C MET A 1 8.18 14.29 -69.40
N PRO A 2 7.16 13.78 -70.11
CA PRO A 2 6.43 14.54 -71.12
C PRO A 2 5.76 15.81 -70.54
N PRO A 3 5.59 16.89 -71.32
CA PRO A 3 4.91 18.10 -70.84
C PRO A 3 3.47 17.80 -70.42
N GLY A 4 3.10 18.17 -69.19
CA GLY A 4 1.77 17.95 -68.61
C GLY A 4 1.65 16.75 -67.65
N MET A 5 2.73 16.00 -67.43
CA MET A 5 2.74 14.89 -66.47
C MET A 5 3.26 15.36 -65.10
N ASP A 6 2.39 15.32 -64.09
CA ASP A 6 2.70 15.65 -62.70
C ASP A 6 2.81 14.35 -61.86
N VAL A 7 3.78 14.31 -60.94
CA VAL A 7 4.02 13.16 -60.07
C VAL A 7 3.33 13.40 -58.74
N LYS A 8 2.15 12.80 -58.56
CA LYS A 8 1.47 12.76 -57.26
C LYS A 8 1.98 11.59 -56.43
N PHE A 9 2.77 11.89 -55.41
CA PHE A 9 3.14 10.92 -54.39
C PHE A 9 1.91 10.59 -53.53
N ASN A 10 1.63 9.29 -53.36
CA ASN A 10 0.57 8.83 -52.49
C ASN A 10 1.02 9.00 -51.02
N SER A 11 0.34 9.88 -50.28
CA SER A 11 0.47 9.99 -48.83
C SER A 11 -0.64 9.15 -48.19
N PRO A 12 -0.37 7.94 -47.69
CA PRO A 12 -1.42 7.11 -47.11
C PRO A 12 -1.98 7.79 -45.84
N GLN A 13 -3.18 8.37 -45.94
CA GLN A 13 -3.89 9.00 -44.83
C GLN A 13 -4.06 8.04 -43.63
N GLN A 14 -4.11 6.74 -43.89
CA GLN A 14 -4.19 5.67 -42.88
C GLN A 14 -2.99 5.64 -41.92
N ALA A 15 -1.81 6.07 -42.35
CA ALA A 15 -0.64 6.14 -41.46
C ALA A 15 -0.85 7.14 -40.31
N GLN A 16 -1.66 8.18 -40.52
CA GLN A 16 -1.97 9.19 -39.50
C GLN A 16 -2.88 8.66 -38.38
N GLN A 17 -3.68 7.60 -38.63
CA GLN A 17 -4.58 6.99 -37.63
C GLN A 17 -3.94 5.83 -36.85
N SER A 18 -2.72 5.44 -37.19
CA SER A 18 -2.04 4.28 -36.59
C SER A 18 -1.86 4.42 -35.07
N THR A 19 -1.53 5.61 -34.58
CA THR A 19 -1.34 5.89 -33.15
C THR A 19 -2.65 5.73 -32.36
N GLU A 20 -3.76 6.25 -32.85
CA GLU A 20 -5.06 6.12 -32.17
C GLU A 20 -5.54 4.67 -32.11
N TYR A 21 -5.33 3.93 -33.19
CA TYR A 21 -5.62 2.50 -33.24
C TYR A 21 -4.78 1.72 -32.21
N LEU A 22 -3.47 1.96 -32.14
CA LEU A 22 -2.60 1.31 -31.15
C LEU A 22 -3.01 1.66 -29.72
N GLN A 23 -3.37 2.92 -29.45
CA GLN A 23 -3.89 3.33 -28.15
C GLN A 23 -5.20 2.62 -27.79
N ALA A 24 -6.12 2.45 -28.75
CA ALA A 24 -7.35 1.70 -28.52
C ALA A 24 -7.07 0.23 -28.18
N GLN A 25 -6.08 -0.39 -28.84
CA GLN A 25 -5.66 -1.76 -28.55
C GLN A 25 -5.03 -1.88 -27.16
N LEU A 26 -4.16 -0.95 -26.78
CA LEU A 26 -3.56 -0.91 -25.43
C LEU A 26 -4.64 -0.75 -24.35
N ARG A 27 -5.67 0.07 -24.59
CA ARG A 27 -6.83 0.18 -23.70
C ARG A 27 -7.60 -1.13 -23.56
N ALA A 28 -7.83 -1.84 -24.66
CA ALA A 28 -8.50 -3.14 -24.63
C ALA A 28 -7.69 -4.17 -23.82
N VAL A 29 -6.36 -4.20 -24.00
CA VAL A 29 -5.46 -5.07 -23.21
C VAL A 29 -5.50 -4.69 -21.73
N ALA A 30 -5.39 -3.39 -21.40
CA ALA A 30 -5.44 -2.90 -20.02
C ALA A 30 -6.76 -3.30 -19.33
N ALA A 31 -7.89 -3.13 -20.02
CA ALA A 31 -9.20 -3.55 -19.52
C ALA A 31 -9.28 -5.07 -19.29
N GLY A 32 -8.73 -5.88 -20.19
CA GLY A 32 -8.68 -7.34 -20.04
C GLY A 32 -7.82 -7.80 -18.86
N LEU A 33 -6.73 -7.08 -18.57
CA LEU A 33 -5.85 -7.33 -17.41
C LEU A 33 -6.39 -6.73 -16.10
N GLY A 34 -7.42 -5.86 -16.17
CA GLY A 34 -7.93 -5.14 -15.01
C GLY A 34 -6.95 -4.11 -14.44
N VAL A 35 -6.00 -3.62 -15.26
CA VAL A 35 -5.03 -2.59 -14.88
C VAL A 35 -5.38 -1.25 -15.53
N PRO A 36 -5.11 -0.11 -14.88
CA PRO A 36 -5.23 1.18 -15.53
C PRO A 36 -4.29 1.30 -16.74
N GLU A 37 -4.76 1.86 -17.86
CA GLU A 37 -3.96 2.00 -19.09
C GLU A 37 -2.61 2.67 -18.85
N PHE A 38 -2.57 3.76 -18.09
CA PHE A 38 -1.34 4.48 -17.80
C PHE A 38 -0.31 3.66 -17.00
N MET A 39 -0.75 2.63 -16.27
CA MET A 39 0.16 1.69 -15.59
C MET A 39 0.73 0.65 -16.57
N LEU A 40 -0.02 0.32 -17.62
CA LEU A 40 0.43 -0.58 -18.68
C LEU A 40 1.39 0.12 -19.64
N THR A 41 1.09 1.36 -20.02
CA THR A 41 1.82 2.10 -21.07
C THR A 41 2.89 3.03 -20.53
N GLY A 42 2.78 3.44 -19.25
CA GLY A 42 3.61 4.50 -18.67
C GLY A 42 3.26 5.91 -19.14
N ASP A 43 2.26 6.07 -20.02
CA ASP A 43 1.88 7.37 -20.58
C ASP A 43 0.78 8.03 -19.73
N VAL A 44 1.13 9.17 -19.13
CA VAL A 44 0.22 10.01 -18.34
C VAL A 44 -0.11 11.34 -19.05
N SER A 45 0.30 11.54 -20.30
CA SER A 45 0.18 12.81 -21.02
C SER A 45 -1.26 13.31 -21.19
N ARG A 46 -2.24 12.39 -21.19
CA ARG A 46 -3.68 12.70 -21.35
C ARG A 46 -4.48 12.63 -20.06
N ALA A 47 -3.84 12.34 -18.93
CA ALA A 47 -4.53 12.15 -17.66
C ALA A 47 -4.31 13.36 -16.74
N ASN A 48 -5.37 13.75 -16.02
CA ASN A 48 -5.25 14.74 -14.94
C ASN A 48 -5.13 14.04 -13.58
N TYR A 49 -4.65 14.77 -12.58
CA TYR A 49 -4.43 14.26 -11.22
C TYR A 49 -5.64 13.51 -10.65
N SER A 50 -6.84 14.09 -10.77
CA SER A 50 -8.08 13.49 -10.25
C SER A 50 -8.43 12.17 -10.94
N SER A 51 -8.25 12.09 -12.26
CA SER A 51 -8.51 10.88 -13.04
C SER A 51 -7.53 9.74 -12.71
N LEU A 52 -6.23 10.06 -12.56
CA LEU A 52 -5.22 9.09 -12.13
C LEU A 52 -5.52 8.57 -10.72
N ARG A 53 -5.86 9.47 -9.80
CA ARG A 53 -6.21 9.10 -8.42
C ARG A 53 -7.43 8.19 -8.38
N ALA A 54 -8.50 8.52 -9.09
CA ALA A 54 -9.71 7.69 -9.13
C ALA A 54 -9.42 6.29 -9.69
N ALA A 55 -8.63 6.19 -10.76
CA ALA A 55 -8.22 4.91 -11.34
C ALA A 55 -7.35 4.09 -10.38
N LEU A 56 -6.41 4.72 -9.67
CA LEU A 56 -5.61 4.05 -8.66
C LEU A 56 -6.46 3.53 -7.49
N ILE A 57 -7.41 4.31 -6.98
CA ILE A 57 -8.29 3.87 -5.88
C ILE A 57 -9.02 2.57 -6.27
N GLN A 58 -9.63 2.53 -7.45
CA GLN A 58 -10.36 1.36 -7.92
C GLN A 58 -9.44 0.15 -8.16
N PHE A 59 -8.24 0.40 -8.70
CA PHE A 59 -7.24 -0.65 -8.91
C PHE A 59 -6.77 -1.25 -7.59
N ARG A 60 -6.48 -0.41 -6.59
CA ARG A 60 -6.07 -0.86 -5.25
C ARG A 60 -7.15 -1.70 -4.56
N ALA A 61 -8.41 -1.26 -4.61
CA ALA A 61 -9.52 -2.05 -4.08
C ALA A 61 -9.63 -3.44 -4.75
N THR A 62 -9.28 -3.53 -6.04
CA THR A 62 -9.25 -4.81 -6.76
C THR A 62 -8.13 -5.71 -6.27
N ILE A 63 -6.93 -5.17 -6.06
CA ILE A 63 -5.78 -5.89 -5.49
C ILE A 63 -6.08 -6.34 -4.07
N GLU A 64 -6.59 -5.45 -3.22
CA GLU A 64 -6.96 -5.74 -1.83
C GLU A 64 -7.98 -6.90 -1.77
N ARG A 65 -9.02 -6.83 -2.60
CA ARG A 65 -9.99 -7.93 -2.72
C ARG A 65 -9.28 -9.24 -3.09
N GLN A 66 -8.37 -9.25 -4.07
CA GLN A 66 -7.64 -10.46 -4.46
C GLN A 66 -6.74 -10.97 -3.32
N GLN A 67 -6.09 -10.07 -2.58
CA GLN A 67 -5.26 -10.43 -1.42
C GLN A 67 -6.10 -11.15 -0.36
N TYR A 68 -7.22 -10.56 0.06
CA TYR A 68 -8.02 -11.09 1.17
C TYR A 68 -8.97 -12.23 0.80
N THR A 69 -9.34 -12.38 -0.48
CA THR A 69 -10.26 -13.46 -0.91
C THR A 69 -9.57 -14.63 -1.61
N LEU A 70 -8.37 -14.43 -2.17
CA LEU A 70 -7.64 -15.47 -2.90
C LEU A 70 -6.27 -15.73 -2.26
N LEU A 71 -5.36 -14.76 -2.29
CA LEU A 71 -3.96 -14.98 -1.93
C LEU A 71 -3.80 -15.45 -0.47
N ILE A 72 -4.37 -14.72 0.47
CA ILE A 72 -4.27 -15.02 1.89
C ILE A 72 -4.95 -16.36 2.24
N PRO A 73 -6.25 -16.55 1.96
CA PRO A 73 -6.94 -17.78 2.38
C PRO A 73 -6.50 -19.02 1.61
N GLN A 74 -6.15 -18.92 0.32
CA GLN A 74 -5.86 -20.10 -0.51
C GLN A 74 -4.37 -20.43 -0.60
N VAL A 75 -3.48 -19.46 -0.38
CA VAL A 75 -2.03 -19.67 -0.54
C VAL A 75 -1.30 -19.46 0.78
N MET A 76 -1.45 -18.29 1.40
CA MET A 76 -0.65 -17.94 2.57
C MET A 76 -1.04 -18.73 3.82
N ARG A 77 -2.34 -18.87 4.10
CA ARG A 77 -2.82 -19.62 5.27
C ARG A 77 -2.45 -21.11 5.22
N PRO A 78 -2.68 -21.85 4.12
CA PRO A 78 -2.24 -23.25 4.02
C PRO A 78 -0.72 -23.41 4.08
N LEU A 79 0.04 -22.45 3.55
CA LEU A 79 1.49 -22.44 3.65
C LEU A 79 1.95 -22.27 5.10
N TRP A 80 1.33 -21.34 5.83
CA TRP A 80 1.60 -21.10 7.25
C TRP A 80 1.30 -22.34 8.10
N GLU A 81 0.12 -22.96 7.92
CA GLU A 81 -0.26 -24.16 8.65
C GLU A 81 0.77 -25.29 8.45
N ARG A 82 1.20 -25.51 7.19
CA ARG A 82 2.25 -26.50 6.88
C ARG A 82 3.59 -26.16 7.51
N PHE A 83 3.95 -24.88 7.53
CA PHE A 83 5.18 -24.42 8.15
C PHE A 83 5.18 -24.69 9.66
N VAL A 84 4.11 -24.28 10.37
CA VAL A 84 3.95 -24.51 11.81
C VAL A 84 3.95 -26.00 12.13
N THR A 85 3.16 -26.82 11.41
CA THR A 85 3.16 -28.27 11.59
C THR A 85 4.55 -28.87 11.41
N SER A 86 5.30 -28.44 10.39
CA SER A 86 6.66 -28.94 10.15
C SER A 86 7.63 -28.51 11.27
N ALA A 87 7.48 -27.29 11.80
CA ALA A 87 8.28 -26.80 12.90
C ALA A 87 8.03 -27.60 14.20
N ILE A 88 6.78 -27.97 14.46
CA ILE A 88 6.41 -28.81 15.61
C ILE A 88 6.94 -30.24 15.42
N LEU A 89 6.69 -30.86 14.26
CA LEU A 89 7.13 -32.24 13.98
C LEU A 89 8.64 -32.43 13.97
N SER A 90 9.40 -31.38 13.60
CA SER A 90 10.86 -31.39 13.66
C SER A 90 11.42 -31.11 15.06
N GLY A 91 10.57 -30.76 16.03
CA GLY A 91 10.97 -30.38 17.38
C GLY A 91 11.58 -28.97 17.49
N ALA A 92 11.48 -28.15 16.45
CA ALA A 92 11.94 -26.75 16.49
C ALA A 92 11.02 -25.86 17.36
N VAL A 93 9.76 -26.26 17.51
CA VAL A 93 8.77 -25.64 18.40
C VAL A 93 8.27 -26.71 19.37
N ALA A 94 8.43 -26.47 20.67
CA ALA A 94 7.82 -27.31 21.69
C ALA A 94 6.32 -27.01 21.76
N ALA A 95 5.48 -28.00 21.50
CA ALA A 95 4.03 -27.85 21.48
C ALA A 95 3.36 -29.06 22.14
N GLU A 96 3.58 -29.24 23.45
CA GLU A 96 3.06 -30.38 24.23
C GLU A 96 1.53 -30.37 24.33
N ASP A 97 0.92 -29.19 24.29
CA ASP A 97 -0.52 -28.96 24.35
C ASP A 97 -1.14 -28.67 22.97
N PHE A 98 -0.44 -29.02 21.88
CA PHE A 98 -0.88 -28.72 20.52
C PHE A 98 -2.31 -29.19 20.24
N GLU A 99 -2.65 -30.42 20.65
CA GLU A 99 -3.98 -31.00 20.41
C GLU A 99 -5.11 -30.22 21.11
N SER A 100 -4.84 -29.62 22.27
CA SER A 100 -5.80 -28.80 23.01
C SER A 100 -5.85 -27.34 22.56
N SER A 101 -4.80 -26.84 21.91
CA SER A 101 -4.61 -25.40 21.64
C SER A 101 -4.33 -25.10 20.15
N VAL A 102 -4.79 -25.96 19.23
CA VAL A 102 -4.49 -25.87 17.78
C VAL A 102 -4.74 -24.46 17.23
N ALA A 103 -5.81 -23.81 17.64
CA ALA A 103 -6.17 -22.47 17.15
C ALA A 103 -5.11 -21.41 17.48
N ASP A 104 -4.47 -21.51 18.65
CA ASP A 104 -3.46 -20.55 19.09
C ASP A 104 -2.14 -20.75 18.33
N TYR A 105 -1.73 -22.00 18.13
CA TYR A 105 -0.54 -22.33 17.33
C TYR A 105 -0.71 -21.97 15.85
N MET A 106 -1.92 -22.05 15.32
CA MET A 106 -2.21 -21.72 13.91
C MET A 106 -2.61 -20.26 13.70
N ALA A 107 -2.77 -19.48 14.77
CA ALA A 107 -3.14 -18.08 14.68
C ALA A 107 -2.06 -17.29 13.95
N VAL A 108 -2.48 -16.46 12.99
CA VAL A 108 -1.59 -15.59 12.21
C VAL A 108 -2.37 -14.39 11.70
N GLU A 109 -1.76 -13.22 11.80
CA GLU A 109 -2.21 -11.99 11.15
C GLU A 109 -1.34 -11.75 9.91
N PHE A 110 -1.98 -11.52 8.75
CA PHE A 110 -1.28 -11.23 7.51
C PHE A 110 -1.38 -9.73 7.22
N HIS A 111 -0.21 -9.08 7.18
CA HIS A 111 -0.09 -7.65 6.90
C HIS A 111 0.42 -7.43 5.47
N PRO A 112 -0.46 -7.18 4.48
CA PRO A 112 -0.03 -6.82 3.13
C PRO A 112 0.67 -5.45 3.14
N PRO A 113 1.56 -5.20 2.16
CA PRO A 113 2.29 -3.94 2.08
C PRO A 113 1.36 -2.74 1.91
N ALA A 114 1.67 -1.64 2.59
CA ALA A 114 0.95 -0.39 2.46
C ALA A 114 0.96 0.12 1.02
N MET A 115 -0.18 0.65 0.58
CA MET A 115 -0.26 1.34 -0.71
C MET A 115 -0.21 2.85 -0.47
N PRO A 116 0.94 3.52 -0.65
CA PRO A 116 1.11 4.92 -0.27
C PRO A 116 0.10 5.80 -1.01
N TRP A 117 -0.56 6.70 -0.30
CA TRP A 117 -1.44 7.68 -0.92
C TRP A 117 -0.65 8.73 -1.71
N VAL A 118 -1.34 9.36 -2.66
CA VAL A 118 -0.73 10.36 -3.55
C VAL A 118 -0.34 11.63 -2.78
N ASP A 119 -1.05 11.95 -1.69
CA ASP A 119 -0.77 13.08 -0.79
C ASP A 119 -0.55 12.52 0.63
N PRO A 120 0.70 12.25 1.03
CA PRO A 120 1.02 11.62 2.31
C PRO A 120 0.59 12.45 3.52
N LEU A 121 0.62 13.78 3.40
CA LEU A 121 0.31 14.67 4.53
C LEU A 121 -1.17 14.58 4.89
N LYS A 122 -2.05 14.65 3.89
CA LYS A 122 -3.51 14.56 4.11
C LYS A 122 -3.92 13.20 4.65
N ASP A 123 -3.25 12.13 4.21
CA ASP A 123 -3.53 10.77 4.66
C ASP A 123 -3.18 10.57 6.14
N VAL A 124 -2.02 11.07 6.56
CA VAL A 124 -1.61 11.05 7.97
C VAL A 124 -2.55 11.90 8.82
N GLN A 125 -2.97 13.07 8.35
CA GLN A 125 -3.93 13.93 9.06
C GLN A 125 -5.29 13.22 9.21
N ALA A 126 -5.83 12.65 8.14
CA ALA A 126 -7.09 11.91 8.17
C ALA A 126 -7.02 10.71 9.12
N THR A 127 -5.89 9.98 9.14
CA THR A 127 -5.68 8.85 10.05
C THR A 127 -5.64 9.32 11.51
N LYS A 128 -4.94 10.41 11.81
CA LYS A 128 -4.91 11.00 13.16
C LYS A 128 -6.30 11.43 13.62
N GLU A 129 -7.07 12.08 12.75
CA GLU A 129 -8.44 12.51 13.03
C GLU A 129 -9.37 11.31 13.25
N ALA A 130 -9.27 10.27 12.43
CA ALA A 130 -10.08 9.05 12.59
C ALA A 130 -9.77 8.32 13.91
N ILE A 131 -8.52 8.31 14.35
CA ILE A 131 -8.14 7.78 15.67
C ILE A 131 -8.71 8.67 16.78
N ALA A 132 -8.54 9.99 16.67
CA ALA A 132 -9.04 10.94 17.67
C ALA A 132 -10.58 10.90 17.80
N SER A 133 -11.29 10.66 16.71
CA SER A 133 -12.76 10.52 16.70
C SER A 133 -13.25 9.11 17.06
N GLY A 134 -12.36 8.17 17.36
CA GLY A 134 -12.70 6.79 17.70
C GLY A 134 -13.23 5.93 16.55
N LEU A 135 -13.07 6.38 15.30
CA LEU A 135 -13.46 5.62 14.11
C LEU A 135 -12.40 4.57 13.72
N MET A 136 -11.17 4.72 14.21
CA MET A 136 -10.05 3.83 13.91
C MET A 136 -9.19 3.62 15.16
N SER A 137 -8.75 2.39 15.41
CA SER A 137 -7.76 2.11 16.46
C SER A 137 -6.34 2.32 15.96
N ARG A 138 -5.40 2.57 16.88
CA ARG A 138 -3.97 2.62 16.55
C ARG A 138 -3.47 1.31 15.95
N ARG A 139 -3.94 0.16 16.45
CA ARG A 139 -3.62 -1.16 15.87
C ARG A 139 -4.00 -1.22 14.39
N GLN A 140 -5.24 -0.88 14.06
CA GLN A 140 -5.68 -0.86 12.66
C GLN A 140 -4.85 0.08 11.79
N ALA A 141 -4.46 1.26 12.30
CA ALA A 141 -3.65 2.21 11.54
C ALA A 141 -2.23 1.69 11.25
N VAL A 142 -1.62 0.99 12.20
CA VAL A 142 -0.30 0.36 12.05
C VAL A 142 -0.37 -0.87 11.15
N SER A 143 -1.37 -1.74 11.36
CA SER A 143 -1.62 -2.90 10.50
C SER A 143 -1.85 -2.49 9.04
N ALA A 144 -2.53 -1.36 8.78
CA ALA A 144 -2.75 -0.82 7.44
C ALA A 144 -1.44 -0.35 6.77
N GLN A 145 -0.39 -0.09 7.55
CA GLN A 145 0.94 0.22 7.03
C GLN A 145 1.80 -1.03 6.77
N GLY A 146 1.28 -2.23 7.08
CA GLY A 146 1.99 -3.49 6.87
C GLY A 146 2.81 -3.94 8.08
N TRP A 147 2.64 -3.33 9.26
CA TRP A 147 3.44 -3.60 10.46
C TRP A 147 2.61 -4.20 11.60
N ALA A 148 3.25 -5.00 12.46
CA ALA A 148 2.66 -5.45 13.70
C ALA A 148 2.75 -4.36 14.77
N ILE A 149 1.67 -4.10 15.51
CA ILE A 149 1.66 -3.05 16.54
C ILE A 149 2.57 -3.42 17.72
N GLU A 150 2.69 -4.69 18.03
CA GLU A 150 3.51 -5.20 19.13
C GLU A 150 5.01 -4.93 18.86
N GLU A 151 5.46 -5.11 17.62
CA GLU A 151 6.82 -4.76 17.19
C GLU A 151 7.05 -3.24 17.28
N LEU A 152 6.11 -2.45 16.75
CA LEU A 152 6.20 -0.98 16.82
C LEU A 152 6.22 -0.47 18.26
N ASP A 153 5.44 -1.07 19.16
CA ASP A 153 5.42 -0.69 20.58
C ASP A 153 6.72 -1.01 21.29
N ALA A 154 7.32 -2.16 20.97
CA ALA A 154 8.65 -2.53 21.48
C ALA A 154 9.73 -1.55 20.99
N GLU A 155 9.69 -1.16 19.71
CA GLU A 155 10.60 -0.17 19.13
C GLU A 155 10.45 1.21 19.79
N ILE A 156 9.21 1.70 19.94
CA ILE A 156 8.94 2.98 20.60
C ILE A 156 9.45 2.98 22.05
N ALA A 157 9.25 1.87 22.78
CA ALA A 157 9.75 1.76 24.15
C ALA A 157 11.28 1.77 24.21
N ALA A 158 11.94 1.04 23.29
CA ALA A 158 13.40 1.00 23.20
C ALA A 158 13.98 2.37 22.80
N ASP A 159 13.33 3.09 21.88
CA ASP A 159 13.75 4.41 21.44
C ASP A 159 13.61 5.45 22.55
N LYS A 160 12.50 5.44 23.31
CA LYS A 160 12.34 6.32 24.48
C LYS A 160 13.42 6.11 25.53
N ALA A 161 13.73 4.85 25.87
CA ALA A 161 14.81 4.55 26.81
C ALA A 161 16.17 5.02 26.29
N ARG A 162 16.41 4.90 24.97
CA ARG A 162 17.62 5.40 24.32
C ARG A 162 17.69 6.92 24.34
N GLU A 163 16.60 7.61 24.01
CA GLU A 163 16.49 9.08 24.06
C GLU A 163 16.84 9.61 25.45
N GLU A 164 16.27 9.02 26.50
CA GLU A 164 16.57 9.35 27.90
C GLU A 164 18.06 9.13 28.23
N SER A 165 18.64 8.01 27.80
CA SER A 165 20.06 7.71 28.05
C SER A 165 21.03 8.65 27.33
N LEU A 166 20.63 9.18 26.18
CA LEU A 166 21.43 10.05 25.33
C LEU A 166 21.15 11.54 25.55
N GLY A 167 20.14 11.89 26.36
CA GLY A 167 19.68 13.26 26.54
C GLY A 167 19.10 13.88 25.26
N LEU A 168 18.51 13.06 24.38
CA LEU A 168 17.86 13.51 23.14
C LEU A 168 16.38 13.82 23.42
N ALA A 169 15.86 14.89 22.82
CA ALA A 169 14.45 15.25 22.91
C ALA A 169 13.86 15.41 21.51
N PHE A 170 12.99 14.49 21.13
CA PHE A 170 12.23 14.55 19.88
C PHE A 170 10.73 14.66 20.21
N GLY A 171 10.05 15.65 19.62
CA GLY A 171 8.58 15.68 19.58
C GLY A 171 7.81 16.00 20.86
N SER A 172 8.44 16.47 21.94
CA SER A 172 7.71 17.19 22.99
C SER A 172 7.62 18.67 22.62
N ALA A 173 6.41 19.21 22.53
CA ALA A 173 6.25 20.65 22.72
C ALA A 173 6.88 20.96 24.09
N THR A 174 7.93 21.76 24.09
CA THR A 174 8.60 22.24 25.29
C THR A 174 7.51 22.72 26.26
N PRO A 175 7.43 22.23 27.51
CA PRO A 175 6.58 22.86 28.50
C PRO A 175 7.03 24.31 28.58
N ASN A 176 6.14 25.27 28.31
CA ASN A 176 6.44 26.66 28.58
C ASN A 176 6.92 26.76 30.04
N PRO A 177 8.02 27.48 30.32
CA PRO A 177 8.39 27.76 31.69
C PRO A 177 7.18 28.37 32.41
N PRO A 178 6.94 28.06 33.69
CA PRO A 178 5.91 28.76 34.44
C PRO A 178 6.19 30.26 34.36
N GLU A 179 5.21 31.04 33.89
CA GLU A 179 5.26 32.49 34.03
C GLU A 179 5.50 32.79 35.50
N SER A 180 6.67 33.34 35.80
CA SER A 180 6.93 33.96 37.07
C SER A 180 5.99 35.15 37.16
N ASP A 181 4.93 35.02 37.97
CA ASP A 181 4.22 36.16 38.54
C ASP A 181 5.21 36.93 39.42
N ASP A 182 6.04 37.75 38.78
CA ASP A 182 6.72 38.89 39.39
C ASP A 182 5.98 40.12 38.89
N ASP A 183 4.94 40.51 39.62
CA ASP A 183 4.53 41.92 39.68
C ASP A 183 4.01 42.23 41.08
N ALA A 184 4.62 43.27 41.64
CA ALA A 184 4.47 43.84 42.96
C ALA A 184 3.25 44.78 43.09
#